data_AF-A0A536Z7S1-F1
#
_entry.id   AF-A0A536Z7S1-F1
#
_cell.length_a   1.000
_cell.length_b   1.000
_cell.length_c   1.000
_cell.angle_alpha   90.00
_cell.angle_beta   90.00
_cell.angle_gamma   90.00
#
_symmetry.space_group_name_H-M   'P 1'
#
loop_
_entity.id
_entity.type
_entity.pdbx_description
1 polymer ?
#
loop_
_entity_poly.entity_id
_entity_poly.type
_entity_poly.pdbx_seq_one_letter_code
_entity_poly.pdbx_strand_id
1 'polypeptide(L)'
;MSAETLQCPVPKALAAALFAAALVAPWTDPAQASSHREAPFIASLPQVDATDFYMFNSYEAGRSGYVTLVANYLPLQDAYGGPNYFHLDPNAVYEIHIVNDGGAVENITFQFKFQNTLDDNQLTVGGKKVSIPLVQNGSADVATVNSPALNVHETYTINVIYGPRATGTPQPVVNTTKGGITTFDKPVDNIGMKTISNYLVYANKHVWDIRIPGCDGIGRVFAGQRRDPFVVNQGETFDLVNIKYPATELNPVAEFATVDSLADANVTAIELEIPVACLTQGKGTIIGGWTTASLPATRALGAVTPGLDGAQQVSG
;
A
#
# COMPACT_ATOMS: atom_id res chain seq x y z
N MET A 1 7.80 -67.82 33.02
CA MET A 1 6.65 -67.08 33.57
C MET A 1 6.60 -65.77 32.81
N SER A 2 5.51 -65.53 32.10
CA SER A 2 5.37 -64.51 31.06
C SER A 2 5.44 -63.09 31.62
N ALA A 3 6.08 -62.19 30.87
CA ALA A 3 6.07 -60.76 31.15
C ALA A 3 4.65 -60.22 30.94
N GLU A 4 4.05 -59.70 32.01
CA GLU A 4 2.75 -59.05 31.99
C GLU A 4 2.96 -57.58 31.61
N THR A 5 2.50 -57.20 30.42
CA THR A 5 2.57 -55.81 29.94
C THR A 5 1.46 -55.00 30.60
N LEU A 6 1.82 -54.05 31.47
CA LEU A 6 0.88 -53.08 32.04
C LEU A 6 0.29 -52.19 30.94
N GLN A 7 -0.94 -52.49 30.49
CA GLN A 7 -1.72 -51.60 29.65
C GLN A 7 -2.44 -50.58 30.52
N CYS A 8 -2.04 -49.32 30.42
CA CYS A 8 -2.76 -48.21 31.04
C CYS A 8 -4.04 -47.94 30.22
N PRO A 9 -5.25 -48.14 30.77
CA PRO A 9 -6.47 -47.90 30.02
C PRO A 9 -6.64 -46.38 29.85
N VAL A 10 -6.40 -45.87 28.63
CA VAL A 10 -6.82 -44.52 28.29
C VAL A 10 -8.34 -44.48 28.40
N PRO A 11 -8.95 -43.67 29.29
CA PRO A 11 -10.38 -43.64 29.43
C PRO A 11 -10.98 -43.22 28.08
N LYS A 12 -11.96 -43.99 27.57
CA LYS A 12 -12.57 -43.80 26.23
C LYS A 12 -13.05 -42.36 25.98
N ALA A 13 -13.35 -41.60 27.04
CA ALA A 13 -13.69 -40.18 26.99
C ALA A 13 -12.52 -39.28 26.53
N LEU A 14 -11.27 -39.60 26.90
CA LEU A 14 -10.08 -38.83 26.51
C LEU A 14 -9.72 -39.06 25.04
N ALA A 15 -9.88 -40.31 24.56
CA ALA A 15 -9.68 -40.66 23.15
C ALA A 15 -10.75 -40.02 22.25
N ALA A 16 -12.00 -39.96 22.70
CA ALA A 16 -13.08 -39.28 21.98
C ALA A 16 -12.89 -37.76 21.91
N ALA A 17 -12.39 -37.14 22.99
CA ALA A 17 -12.09 -35.70 23.01
C ALA A 17 -10.92 -35.33 22.08
N LEU A 18 -9.87 -36.16 22.02
CA LEU A 18 -8.74 -35.97 21.11
C LEU A 18 -9.13 -36.19 19.63
N PHE A 19 -10.00 -37.17 19.35
CA PHE A 19 -10.54 -37.36 18.00
C PHE A 19 -11.46 -36.22 17.57
N ALA A 20 -12.30 -35.71 18.48
CA ALA A 20 -13.14 -34.55 18.19
C ALA A 20 -12.29 -33.30 17.91
N ALA A 21 -11.27 -33.02 18.73
CA ALA A 21 -10.34 -31.89 18.52
C ALA A 21 -9.56 -31.99 17.19
N ALA A 22 -9.11 -33.19 16.81
CA ALA A 22 -8.42 -33.43 15.55
C ALA A 22 -9.35 -33.30 14.32
N LEU A 23 -10.66 -33.47 14.49
CA LEU A 23 -11.66 -33.27 13.44
C LEU A 23 -12.06 -31.80 13.26
N VAL A 24 -11.88 -30.93 14.26
CA VAL A 24 -12.16 -29.47 14.13
C VAL A 24 -10.93 -28.66 13.69
N ALA A 25 -9.72 -29.15 13.96
CA ALA A 25 -8.47 -28.45 13.65
C ALA A 25 -8.22 -28.13 12.15
N PRO A 26 -8.62 -28.96 11.16
CA PRO A 26 -8.40 -28.61 9.75
C PRO A 26 -9.47 -27.67 9.15
N TRP A 27 -10.47 -27.23 9.93
CA TRP A 27 -11.55 -26.36 9.46
C TRP A 27 -11.45 -24.92 9.97
N THR A 28 -10.36 -24.58 10.65
CA THR A 28 -10.03 -23.17 10.84
C THR A 28 -9.41 -22.69 9.54
N ASP A 29 -10.15 -21.90 8.76
CA ASP A 29 -9.54 -21.12 7.69
C ASP A 29 -8.28 -20.45 8.25
N PRO A 30 -7.14 -20.50 7.54
CA PRO A 30 -5.93 -19.86 8.01
C PRO A 30 -6.28 -18.40 8.32
N ALA A 31 -6.10 -18.00 9.57
CA ALA A 31 -6.26 -16.61 9.95
C ALA A 31 -5.34 -15.80 9.02
N GLN A 32 -5.93 -14.99 8.15
CA GLN A 32 -5.22 -14.03 7.31
C GLN A 32 -4.70 -12.95 8.26
N ALA A 33 -3.58 -13.23 8.91
CA ALA A 33 -2.92 -12.25 9.75
C ALA A 33 -2.46 -11.09 8.87
N SER A 34 -2.54 -9.87 9.40
CA SER A 34 -1.88 -8.73 8.77
C SER A 34 -0.39 -9.05 8.66
N SER A 35 0.20 -8.69 7.53
CA SER A 35 1.60 -8.94 7.22
C SER A 35 2.24 -7.60 6.86
N HIS A 36 3.29 -7.24 7.60
CA HIS A 36 4.16 -6.09 7.35
C HIS A 36 5.60 -6.63 7.16
N ARG A 37 6.58 -5.74 6.94
CA ARG A 37 8.03 -6.00 6.87
C ARG A 37 8.56 -7.06 7.83
N GLU A 38 7.96 -7.22 9.00
CA GLU A 38 8.37 -8.17 10.05
C GLU A 38 8.01 -9.62 9.70
N ALA A 39 7.13 -9.85 8.73
CA ALA A 39 6.79 -11.17 8.23
C ALA A 39 7.85 -11.65 7.22
N PRO A 40 8.39 -12.88 7.36
CA PRO A 40 9.47 -13.37 6.50
C PRO A 40 9.19 -13.30 4.99
N PHE A 41 7.93 -13.46 4.57
CA PHE A 41 7.55 -13.40 3.15
C PHE A 41 7.63 -11.97 2.60
N ILE A 42 7.00 -11.01 3.28
CA ILE A 42 6.99 -9.60 2.88
C ILE A 42 8.38 -8.96 2.98
N ALA A 43 9.22 -9.38 3.93
CA ALA A 43 10.61 -8.95 4.02
C ALA A 43 11.41 -9.18 2.71
N SER A 44 11.03 -10.18 1.91
CA SER A 44 11.62 -10.48 0.61
C SER A 44 10.98 -9.74 -0.58
N LEU A 45 9.88 -9.02 -0.34
CA LEU A 45 9.03 -8.39 -1.35
C LEU A 45 8.69 -6.94 -0.93
N PRO A 46 9.69 -6.05 -0.79
CA PRO A 46 9.50 -4.73 -0.20
C PRO A 46 8.48 -3.87 -0.94
N GLN A 47 8.32 -4.06 -2.25
CA GLN A 47 7.34 -3.30 -3.07
C GLN A 47 5.87 -3.57 -2.70
N VAL A 48 5.56 -4.62 -1.95
CA VAL A 48 4.21 -4.93 -1.45
C VAL A 48 4.12 -4.86 0.07
N ASP A 49 5.10 -4.24 0.71
CA ASP A 49 5.15 -4.03 2.16
C ASP A 49 4.20 -2.90 2.56
N ALA A 50 3.04 -3.26 3.12
CA ALA A 50 2.07 -2.32 3.66
C ALA A 50 2.53 -1.86 5.03
N THR A 51 2.49 -0.56 5.30
CA THR A 51 2.89 0.02 6.59
C THR A 51 1.74 0.17 7.55
N ASP A 52 0.97 1.21 7.33
CA ASP A 52 -0.18 1.56 8.15
C ASP A 52 -1.41 1.79 7.28
N PHE A 53 -2.56 1.50 7.88
CA PHE A 53 -3.86 1.86 7.33
C PHE A 53 -4.57 2.82 8.28
N TYR A 54 -4.89 4.01 7.78
CA TYR A 54 -5.64 5.03 8.52
C TYR A 54 -7.02 5.22 7.89
N MET A 55 -8.03 5.35 8.73
CA MET A 55 -9.39 5.65 8.32
C MET A 55 -10.02 6.62 9.31
N PHE A 56 -10.44 7.78 8.83
CA PHE A 56 -11.02 8.82 9.68
C PHE A 56 -12.01 9.70 8.92
N ASN A 57 -12.95 10.32 9.64
CA ASN A 57 -13.79 11.37 9.04
C ASN A 57 -12.94 12.56 8.64
N SER A 58 -13.11 13.04 7.42
CA SER A 58 -12.35 14.17 6.89
C SER A 58 -12.65 15.43 7.71
N TYR A 59 -11.60 16.14 8.12
CA TYR A 59 -11.68 17.32 9.00
C TYR A 59 -11.29 18.63 8.29
N GLU A 60 -10.91 18.56 7.02
CA GLU A 60 -10.65 19.75 6.20
C GLU A 60 -11.93 20.61 6.05
N ALA A 61 -11.77 21.93 6.03
CA ALA A 61 -12.88 22.86 5.83
C ALA A 61 -13.67 22.53 4.56
N GLY A 62 -14.99 22.41 4.67
CA GLY A 62 -15.87 22.07 3.54
C GLY A 62 -15.90 20.60 3.15
N ARG A 63 -15.20 19.72 3.89
CA ARG A 63 -15.19 18.26 3.67
C ARG A 63 -15.97 17.47 4.73
N SER A 64 -16.86 18.14 5.46
CA SER A 64 -17.85 17.45 6.30
C SER A 64 -18.69 16.49 5.44
N GLY A 65 -18.86 15.25 5.90
CA GLY A 65 -19.57 14.21 5.15
C GLY A 65 -18.69 13.35 4.25
N TYR A 66 -17.36 13.42 4.41
CA TYR A 66 -16.39 12.55 3.75
C TYR A 66 -15.60 11.71 4.78
N VAL A 67 -15.07 10.58 4.31
CA VAL A 67 -14.11 9.74 5.03
C VAL A 67 -12.83 9.68 4.22
N THR A 68 -11.71 9.90 4.91
CA THR A 68 -10.36 9.73 4.38
C THR A 68 -9.85 8.33 4.74
N LEU A 69 -9.34 7.63 3.73
CA LEU A 69 -8.71 6.32 3.79
C LEU A 69 -7.28 6.49 3.30
N VAL A 70 -6.30 6.04 4.07
CA VAL A 70 -4.88 6.12 3.71
C VAL A 70 -4.26 4.75 3.90
N ALA A 71 -3.74 4.16 2.83
CA ALA A 71 -2.95 2.95 2.87
C ALA A 71 -1.51 3.27 2.48
N ASN A 72 -0.59 3.16 3.42
CA ASN A 72 0.82 3.45 3.20
C ASN A 72 1.57 2.16 2.84
N TYR A 73 2.52 2.26 1.91
CA TYR A 73 3.34 1.16 1.41
C TYR A 73 4.78 1.59 1.26
N LEU A 74 5.70 0.62 1.15
CA LEU A 74 7.13 0.85 0.93
C LEU A 74 7.72 1.76 2.03
N PRO A 75 7.99 1.24 3.24
CA PRO A 75 8.53 2.03 4.36
C PRO A 75 9.94 2.56 4.11
N LEU A 76 10.37 3.48 4.98
CA LEU A 76 11.77 3.93 5.10
C LEU A 76 12.36 4.52 3.81
N GLN A 77 11.58 5.35 3.11
CA GLN A 77 12.01 5.96 1.86
C GLN A 77 12.81 7.24 2.10
N ASP A 78 14.11 7.18 1.81
CA ASP A 78 14.99 8.35 1.83
C ASP A 78 14.87 9.17 0.53
N ALA A 79 14.84 10.49 0.64
CA ALA A 79 14.80 11.39 -0.52
C ALA A 79 16.03 11.25 -1.45
N TYR A 80 17.16 10.70 -0.97
CA TYR A 80 18.37 10.47 -1.76
C TYR A 80 18.52 9.02 -2.27
N GLY A 81 17.44 8.24 -2.30
CA GLY A 81 17.45 6.82 -2.68
C GLY A 81 17.84 6.48 -4.14
N GLY A 82 18.17 7.49 -4.97
CA GLY A 82 18.50 7.29 -6.39
C GLY A 82 19.71 6.38 -6.66
N PRO A 83 19.94 5.98 -7.94
CA PRO A 83 19.29 6.47 -9.15
C PRO A 83 17.91 5.86 -9.44
N ASN A 84 17.52 4.82 -8.70
CA ASN A 84 16.20 4.19 -8.77
C ASN A 84 15.39 4.57 -7.54
N TYR A 85 14.13 4.96 -7.70
CA TYR A 85 13.28 5.41 -6.61
C TYR A 85 12.27 4.32 -6.20
N PHE A 86 11.33 4.63 -5.32
CA PHE A 86 10.50 3.67 -4.59
C PHE A 86 9.21 3.35 -5.37
N HIS A 87 9.37 2.66 -6.49
CA HIS A 87 8.25 2.22 -7.33
C HIS A 87 7.48 1.06 -6.70
N LEU A 88 6.15 1.10 -6.77
CA LEU A 88 5.31 -0.06 -6.47
C LEU A 88 5.46 -1.13 -7.57
N ASP A 89 5.19 -2.39 -7.25
CA ASP A 89 5.39 -3.53 -8.16
C ASP A 89 4.27 -3.52 -9.24
N PRO A 90 4.61 -3.42 -10.54
CA PRO A 90 3.61 -3.41 -11.61
C PRO A 90 2.81 -4.70 -11.75
N ASN A 91 3.28 -5.81 -11.16
CA ASN A 91 2.57 -7.09 -11.11
C ASN A 91 1.66 -7.21 -9.88
N ALA A 92 1.85 -6.37 -8.85
CA ALA A 92 0.99 -6.36 -7.68
C ALA A 92 -0.38 -5.76 -7.94
N VAL A 93 -1.33 -6.09 -7.08
CA VAL A 93 -2.64 -5.45 -6.96
C VAL A 93 -2.77 -4.95 -5.52
N TYR A 94 -3.00 -3.65 -5.35
CA TYR A 94 -3.14 -3.00 -4.05
C TYR A 94 -4.60 -2.67 -3.82
N GLU A 95 -5.14 -3.00 -2.65
CA GLU A 95 -6.58 -2.94 -2.41
C GLU A 95 -6.87 -2.28 -1.05
N ILE A 96 -7.90 -1.43 -1.02
CA ILE A 96 -8.53 -0.93 0.21
C ILE A 96 -9.92 -1.53 0.28
N HIS A 97 -10.19 -2.26 1.35
CA HIS A 97 -11.44 -2.97 1.57
C HIS A 97 -12.28 -2.27 2.64
N ILE A 98 -13.60 -2.25 2.43
CA ILE A 98 -14.56 -1.65 3.34
C ILE A 98 -15.66 -2.67 3.61
N VAL A 99 -16.00 -2.80 4.90
CA VAL A 99 -17.19 -3.52 5.38
C VAL A 99 -18.15 -2.51 5.97
N ASN A 100 -19.42 -2.61 5.58
CA ASN A 100 -20.49 -1.69 6.00
C ASN A 100 -21.75 -2.42 6.50
N ASP A 101 -21.67 -3.72 6.73
CA ASP A 101 -22.76 -4.56 7.24
C ASP A 101 -22.44 -5.29 8.55
N GLY A 102 -21.25 -5.06 9.12
CA GLY A 102 -20.77 -5.72 10.34
C GLY A 102 -20.21 -7.14 10.13
N GLY A 103 -20.05 -7.59 8.88
CA GLY A 103 -19.41 -8.85 8.53
C GLY A 103 -17.88 -8.81 8.58
N ALA A 104 -17.26 -9.86 8.05
CA ALA A 104 -15.80 -9.98 7.88
C ALA A 104 -15.39 -10.15 6.40
N VAL A 105 -16.33 -10.02 5.47
CA VAL A 105 -16.12 -10.09 4.03
C VAL A 105 -16.39 -8.71 3.47
N GLU A 106 -15.46 -8.19 2.68
CA GLU A 106 -15.53 -6.86 2.09
C GLU A 106 -16.83 -6.67 1.28
N ASN A 107 -17.46 -5.50 1.48
CA ASN A 107 -18.62 -5.08 0.70
C ASN A 107 -18.24 -4.12 -0.43
N ILE A 108 -17.13 -3.39 -0.26
CA ILE A 108 -16.58 -2.47 -1.26
C ILE A 108 -15.07 -2.67 -1.26
N THR A 109 -14.48 -2.83 -2.45
CA THR A 109 -13.03 -2.84 -2.63
C THR A 109 -12.64 -1.77 -3.64
N PHE A 110 -11.68 -0.92 -3.26
CA PHE A 110 -10.98 -0.04 -4.18
C PHE A 110 -9.67 -0.71 -4.57
N GLN A 111 -9.56 -1.11 -5.83
CA GLN A 111 -8.43 -1.85 -6.37
C GLN A 111 -7.56 -0.94 -7.23
N PHE A 112 -6.28 -0.87 -6.91
CA PHE A 112 -5.26 -0.05 -7.56
C PHE A 112 -4.27 -0.94 -8.32
N LYS A 113 -3.91 -0.49 -9.52
CA LYS A 113 -2.91 -1.14 -10.35
C LYS A 113 -1.94 -0.09 -10.88
N PHE A 114 -0.66 -0.23 -10.55
CA PHE A 114 0.41 0.72 -10.89
C PHE A 114 1.22 0.23 -12.08
N GLN A 115 1.61 1.14 -12.96
CA GLN A 115 2.41 0.89 -14.16
C GLN A 115 3.53 1.91 -14.27
N ASN A 116 4.70 1.44 -14.70
CA ASN A 116 5.86 2.28 -15.00
C ASN A 116 6.11 2.26 -16.51
N THR A 117 6.36 3.42 -17.11
CA THR A 117 6.73 3.57 -18.52
C THR A 117 8.10 4.24 -18.60
N LEU A 118 8.98 3.71 -19.45
CA LEU A 118 10.29 4.29 -19.74
C LEU A 118 10.25 4.97 -21.12
N ASP A 119 10.59 6.26 -21.15
CA ASP A 119 10.64 7.05 -22.39
C ASP A 119 11.93 6.84 -23.20
N ASP A 120 12.89 6.11 -22.64
CA ASP A 120 14.22 5.83 -23.21
C ASP A 120 14.92 7.11 -23.70
N ASN A 121 15.02 8.12 -22.83
CA ASN A 121 15.72 9.35 -23.16
C ASN A 121 17.20 9.06 -23.45
N GLN A 122 17.73 9.63 -24.54
CA GLN A 122 19.08 9.31 -25.02
C GLN A 122 19.94 10.57 -25.21
N LEU A 123 21.21 10.46 -24.82
CA LEU A 123 22.24 11.46 -25.10
C LEU A 123 23.03 11.07 -26.36
N THR A 124 23.54 12.07 -27.08
CA THR A 124 24.46 11.83 -28.20
C THR A 124 25.89 11.84 -27.68
N VAL A 125 26.54 10.66 -27.65
CA VAL A 125 27.92 10.47 -27.21
C VAL A 125 28.75 9.96 -28.39
N GLY A 126 29.71 10.75 -28.86
CA GLY A 126 30.55 10.39 -30.01
C GLY A 126 29.75 10.10 -31.29
N GLY A 127 28.65 10.83 -31.51
CA GLY A 127 27.77 10.64 -32.67
C GLY A 127 26.77 9.48 -32.55
N LYS A 128 26.80 8.71 -31.47
CA LYS A 128 25.85 7.61 -31.20
C LYS A 128 24.82 8.03 -30.16
N LYS A 129 23.58 7.57 -30.32
CA LYS A 129 22.55 7.71 -29.28
C LYS A 129 22.76 6.65 -28.20
N VAL A 130 22.76 7.09 -26.95
CA VAL A 130 22.98 6.26 -25.76
C VAL A 130 21.90 6.57 -24.73
N SER A 131 21.12 5.57 -24.34
CA SER A 131 20.09 5.66 -23.31
C SER A 131 20.66 6.11 -21.97
N ILE A 132 19.94 6.99 -21.27
CA ILE A 132 20.28 7.37 -19.90
C ILE A 132 19.67 6.35 -18.91
N PRO A 133 20.38 6.00 -17.82
CA PRO A 133 19.87 5.08 -16.81
C PRO A 133 19.13 5.80 -15.65
N LEU A 134 18.74 7.06 -15.83
CA LEU A 134 18.19 7.91 -14.76
C LEU A 134 16.68 8.06 -14.91
N VAL A 135 15.95 8.23 -13.81
CA VAL A 135 14.50 8.48 -13.82
C VAL A 135 14.13 9.86 -14.39
N GLN A 136 15.09 10.76 -14.47
CA GLN A 136 14.98 12.12 -14.99
C GLN A 136 16.09 12.42 -16.00
N ASN A 137 15.81 13.27 -16.98
CA ASN A 137 16.76 13.66 -18.02
C ASN A 137 17.43 15.03 -17.79
N GLY A 138 16.96 15.78 -16.79
CA GLY A 138 17.52 17.08 -16.41
C GLY A 138 17.28 18.20 -17.43
N SER A 139 16.33 18.04 -18.36
CA SER A 139 16.01 19.06 -19.37
C SER A 139 15.28 20.29 -18.81
N ALA A 140 14.58 20.14 -17.67
CA ALA A 140 13.87 21.20 -16.97
C ALA A 140 13.54 20.82 -15.52
N ASP A 141 12.94 21.74 -14.77
CA ASP A 141 12.33 21.47 -13.47
C ASP A 141 11.10 20.56 -13.63
N VAL A 142 10.98 19.55 -12.77
CA VAL A 142 9.80 18.67 -12.71
C VAL A 142 8.75 19.36 -11.87
N ALA A 143 8.00 20.25 -12.50
CA ALA A 143 6.98 21.08 -11.86
C ALA A 143 5.55 20.81 -12.34
N THR A 144 5.35 19.96 -13.34
CA THR A 144 4.04 19.67 -13.94
C THR A 144 3.76 18.18 -13.99
N VAL A 145 2.48 17.82 -13.97
CA VAL A 145 2.01 16.47 -14.28
C VAL A 145 2.58 16.04 -15.63
N ASN A 146 3.04 14.79 -15.73
CA ASN A 146 3.65 14.23 -16.94
C ASN A 146 4.78 15.11 -17.51
N SER A 147 5.70 15.54 -16.64
CA SER A 147 6.80 16.43 -17.02
C SER A 147 7.71 15.78 -18.08
N PRO A 148 8.08 16.50 -19.17
CA PRO A 148 9.03 16.00 -20.15
C PRO A 148 10.47 15.92 -19.62
N ALA A 149 10.73 16.41 -18.40
CA ALA A 149 12.01 16.26 -17.73
C ALA A 149 12.19 14.89 -17.07
N LEU A 150 11.15 14.06 -17.06
CA LEU A 150 11.20 12.68 -16.62
C LEU A 150 11.56 11.75 -17.77
N ASN A 151 12.18 10.63 -17.41
CA ASN A 151 12.46 9.49 -18.26
C ASN A 151 11.61 8.28 -17.84
N VAL A 152 11.16 8.25 -16.57
CA VAL A 152 10.25 7.25 -16.03
C VAL A 152 8.97 7.91 -15.59
N HIS A 153 7.85 7.38 -16.07
CA HIS A 153 6.51 7.85 -15.76
C HIS A 153 5.75 6.75 -15.02
N GLU A 154 5.16 7.11 -13.89
CA GLU A 154 4.34 6.21 -13.09
C GLU A 154 2.88 6.59 -13.26
N THR A 155 2.04 5.59 -13.55
CA THR A 155 0.60 5.77 -13.65
C THR A 155 -0.12 4.70 -12.85
N TYR A 156 -1.38 4.93 -12.57
CA TYR A 156 -2.23 3.92 -11.97
C TYR A 156 -3.66 3.98 -12.47
N THR A 157 -4.37 2.88 -12.29
CA THR A 157 -5.81 2.79 -12.50
C THR A 157 -6.49 2.40 -11.19
N ILE A 158 -7.78 2.72 -11.08
CA ILE A 158 -8.59 2.38 -9.91
C ILE A 158 -9.88 1.71 -10.39
N ASN A 159 -10.22 0.56 -9.81
CA ASN A 159 -11.52 -0.04 -9.93
C ASN A 159 -12.24 -0.05 -8.57
N VAL A 160 -13.55 0.17 -8.57
CA VAL A 160 -14.42 -0.19 -7.45
C VAL A 160 -15.05 -1.56 -7.72
N ILE A 161 -15.08 -2.42 -6.72
CA ILE A 161 -15.77 -3.70 -6.74
C ILE A 161 -16.79 -3.69 -5.62
N TYR A 162 -18.06 -3.96 -5.94
CA TYR A 162 -19.13 -4.09 -4.98
C TYR A 162 -19.44 -5.57 -4.69
N GLY A 163 -19.62 -5.89 -3.41
CA GLY A 163 -19.72 -7.27 -2.91
C GLY A 163 -18.34 -7.93 -2.74
N PRO A 164 -18.31 -9.26 -2.53
CA PRO A 164 -17.06 -9.98 -2.33
C PRO A 164 -16.11 -9.81 -3.52
N ARG A 165 -14.87 -9.39 -3.25
CA ARG A 165 -13.81 -9.10 -4.22
C ARG A 165 -13.50 -10.29 -5.12
N ALA A 166 -13.63 -11.51 -4.62
CA ALA A 166 -13.38 -12.73 -5.39
C ALA A 166 -14.38 -12.97 -6.53
N THR A 167 -15.61 -12.44 -6.41
CA THR A 167 -16.70 -12.69 -7.37
C THR A 167 -17.28 -11.42 -7.96
N GLY A 168 -16.98 -10.26 -7.38
CA GLY A 168 -17.49 -8.97 -7.84
C GLY A 168 -16.84 -8.53 -9.14
N THR A 169 -17.59 -7.72 -9.90
CA THR A 169 -17.12 -7.17 -11.18
C THR A 169 -16.40 -5.84 -10.93
N PRO A 170 -15.12 -5.69 -11.35
CA PRO A 170 -14.43 -4.41 -11.31
C PRO A 170 -15.11 -3.37 -12.19
N GLN A 171 -15.34 -2.18 -11.64
CA GLN A 171 -15.89 -1.03 -12.36
C GLN A 171 -14.89 0.14 -12.30
N PRO A 172 -14.50 0.71 -13.45
CA PRO A 172 -13.45 1.73 -13.47
C PRO A 172 -13.92 3.02 -12.80
N VAL A 173 -13.09 3.55 -11.91
CA VAL A 173 -13.22 4.88 -11.33
C VAL A 173 -12.64 5.90 -12.31
N VAL A 174 -13.31 7.04 -12.43
CA VAL A 174 -13.04 8.02 -13.47
C VAL A 174 -12.42 9.28 -12.87
N ASN A 175 -11.31 9.75 -13.45
CA ASN A 175 -10.69 11.03 -13.19
C ASN A 175 -11.50 12.17 -13.83
N THR A 176 -12.26 12.91 -13.03
CA THR A 176 -13.09 14.02 -13.54
C THR A 176 -12.27 15.28 -13.78
N THR A 177 -11.13 15.45 -13.10
CA THR A 177 -10.18 16.55 -13.34
C THR A 177 -9.58 16.48 -14.76
N LYS A 178 -9.42 15.28 -15.31
CA LYS A 178 -8.84 15.02 -16.65
C LYS A 178 -9.89 14.68 -17.72
N GLY A 179 -11.13 15.13 -17.55
CA GLY A 179 -12.16 15.00 -18.58
C GLY A 179 -12.74 13.59 -18.75
N GLY A 180 -12.63 12.73 -17.73
CA GLY A 180 -13.32 11.45 -17.71
C GLY A 180 -12.47 10.23 -18.06
N ILE A 181 -11.14 10.32 -17.99
CA ILE A 181 -10.23 9.19 -18.22
C ILE A 181 -10.14 8.27 -16.99
N THR A 182 -9.63 7.05 -17.16
CA THR A 182 -9.51 6.03 -16.10
C THR A 182 -8.06 5.79 -15.64
N THR A 183 -7.13 6.59 -16.13
CA THR A 183 -5.70 6.54 -15.77
C THR A 183 -5.32 7.81 -15.02
N PHE A 184 -4.46 7.66 -14.03
CA PHE A 184 -4.00 8.71 -13.14
C PHE A 184 -2.48 8.75 -13.17
N ASP A 185 -1.90 9.94 -13.32
CA ASP A 185 -0.46 10.12 -13.16
C ASP A 185 -0.11 10.06 -11.66
N LYS A 186 0.90 9.28 -11.28
CA LYS A 186 1.55 9.34 -9.96
C LYS A 186 2.73 10.33 -10.07
N PRO A 187 2.92 11.26 -9.11
CA PRO A 187 4.12 12.07 -9.07
C PRO A 187 5.33 11.16 -8.85
N VAL A 188 6.45 11.49 -9.50
CA VAL A 188 7.73 10.87 -9.14
C VAL A 188 8.05 11.17 -7.68
N ASP A 189 8.80 10.29 -7.03
CA ASP A 189 9.26 10.49 -5.65
C ASP A 189 10.18 11.71 -5.53
N ASN A 190 10.43 12.19 -4.31
CA ASN A 190 11.23 13.38 -4.08
C ASN A 190 12.71 13.14 -4.37
N ILE A 191 13.16 13.50 -5.58
CA ILE A 191 14.54 13.40 -6.06
C ILE A 191 15.46 14.46 -5.43
N GLY A 192 14.91 15.61 -5.03
CA GLY A 192 15.63 16.75 -4.48
C GLY A 192 15.53 18.04 -5.30
N MET A 193 15.93 19.15 -4.67
CA MET A 193 15.61 20.53 -5.11
C MET A 193 16.17 20.96 -6.47
N LYS A 194 17.15 20.25 -7.03
CA LYS A 194 17.65 20.53 -8.39
C LYS A 194 16.74 19.98 -9.48
N THR A 195 16.02 18.90 -9.19
CA THR A 195 15.10 18.26 -10.13
C THR A 195 13.66 18.70 -9.89
N ILE A 196 13.30 18.88 -8.61
CA ILE A 196 11.96 19.32 -8.20
C ILE A 196 12.13 20.47 -7.22
N SER A 197 11.99 21.71 -7.72
CA SER A 197 12.20 22.93 -6.92
C SER A 197 11.30 23.02 -5.69
N ASN A 198 10.07 22.47 -5.77
CA ASN A 198 9.12 22.41 -4.66
C ASN A 198 8.26 21.14 -4.76
N TYR A 199 8.64 20.10 -4.01
CA TYR A 199 7.98 18.80 -4.07
C TYR A 199 6.50 18.86 -3.70
N LEU A 200 6.15 19.58 -2.63
CA LEU A 200 4.76 19.65 -2.15
C LEU A 200 3.84 20.29 -3.20
N VAL A 201 4.26 21.40 -3.80
CA VAL A 201 3.48 22.08 -4.85
C VAL A 201 3.37 21.21 -6.11
N TYR A 202 4.44 20.50 -6.48
CA TYR A 202 4.42 19.56 -7.61
C TYR A 202 3.49 18.36 -7.35
N ALA A 203 3.65 17.68 -6.22
CA ALA A 203 2.87 16.49 -5.86
C ALA A 203 1.37 16.82 -5.72
N ASN A 204 1.02 17.98 -5.18
CA ASN A 204 -0.39 18.40 -5.06
C ASN A 204 -1.13 18.58 -6.39
N LYS A 205 -0.41 18.71 -7.52
CA LYS A 205 -1.02 18.70 -8.86
C LYS A 205 -1.54 17.32 -9.29
N HIS A 206 -1.25 16.29 -8.50
CA HIS A 206 -1.68 14.89 -8.71
C HIS A 206 -2.76 14.48 -7.70
N VAL A 207 -3.41 15.44 -7.05
CA VAL A 207 -4.66 15.20 -6.34
C VAL A 207 -5.79 15.29 -7.37
N TRP A 208 -6.53 14.19 -7.52
CA TRP A 208 -7.54 14.04 -8.58
C TRP A 208 -8.93 13.98 -7.98
N ASP A 209 -9.87 14.72 -8.57
CA ASP A 209 -11.29 14.49 -8.34
C ASP A 209 -11.71 13.21 -9.08
N ILE A 210 -12.46 12.37 -8.39
CA ILE A 210 -12.90 11.07 -8.90
C ILE A 210 -14.41 10.90 -8.84
N ARG A 211 -14.94 10.28 -9.89
CA ARG A 211 -16.30 9.72 -9.91
C ARG A 211 -16.21 8.21 -9.76
N ILE A 212 -16.83 7.71 -8.70
CA ILE A 212 -16.91 6.28 -8.41
C ILE A 212 -18.27 5.77 -8.92
N PRO A 213 -18.31 4.73 -9.77
CA PRO A 213 -19.56 4.09 -10.17
C PRO A 213 -20.44 3.76 -8.96
N GLY A 214 -21.74 4.06 -9.00
CA GLY A 214 -22.65 3.77 -7.87
C GLY A 214 -22.53 4.71 -6.66
N CYS A 215 -21.73 5.78 -6.76
CA CYS A 215 -21.56 6.79 -5.72
C CYS A 215 -22.07 8.16 -6.20
N ASP A 216 -23.03 8.72 -5.46
CA ASP A 216 -23.46 10.10 -5.67
C ASP A 216 -22.50 11.06 -4.96
N GLY A 217 -21.63 11.71 -5.72
CA GLY A 217 -20.66 12.67 -5.22
C GLY A 217 -19.32 12.60 -5.95
N ILE A 218 -18.42 13.52 -5.62
CA ILE A 218 -17.05 13.56 -6.12
C ILE A 218 -16.12 13.23 -4.97
N GLY A 219 -15.39 12.12 -5.08
CA GLY A 219 -14.30 11.79 -4.17
C GLY A 219 -13.00 12.45 -4.60
N ARG A 220 -11.95 12.30 -3.79
CA ARG A 220 -10.58 12.66 -4.16
C ARG A 220 -9.67 11.44 -4.05
N VAL A 221 -8.63 11.39 -4.88
CA VAL A 221 -7.55 10.42 -4.77
C VAL A 221 -6.19 11.08 -4.92
N PHE A 222 -5.22 10.57 -4.19
CA PHE A 222 -3.80 10.83 -4.39
C PHE A 222 -3.04 9.51 -4.22
N ALA A 223 -2.01 9.28 -5.03
CA ALA A 223 -1.06 8.19 -4.78
C ALA A 223 0.36 8.70 -5.03
N GLY A 224 1.26 8.59 -4.05
CA GLY A 224 2.63 9.09 -4.17
C GLY A 224 3.35 9.24 -2.84
N GLN A 225 4.61 9.68 -2.88
CA GLN A 225 5.44 9.79 -1.69
C GLN A 225 4.93 10.87 -0.72
N ARG A 226 4.88 10.52 0.57
CA ARG A 226 4.55 11.39 1.71
C ARG A 226 5.47 11.08 2.88
N ARG A 227 5.69 12.07 3.74
CA ARG A 227 6.35 11.84 5.03
C ARG A 227 5.58 10.76 5.79
N ASP A 228 6.30 9.84 6.41
CA ASP A 228 5.69 8.81 7.25
C ASP A 228 4.93 9.47 8.43
N PRO A 229 3.62 9.22 8.57
CA PRO A 229 2.85 9.79 9.68
C PRO A 229 3.02 9.01 10.99
N PHE A 230 3.63 7.83 10.97
CA PHE A 230 3.89 7.04 12.17
C PHE A 230 5.07 7.62 12.95
N VAL A 231 4.90 7.78 14.27
CA VAL A 231 5.92 8.35 15.16
C VAL A 231 6.40 7.28 16.10
N VAL A 232 7.68 6.92 15.99
CA VAL A 232 8.27 5.83 16.79
C VAL A 232 9.80 5.99 16.89
N ASN A 233 10.36 5.57 18.03
CA ASN A 233 11.79 5.33 18.15
C ASN A 233 12.09 3.87 17.82
N GLN A 234 12.14 3.49 16.54
CA GLN A 234 12.23 2.09 16.12
C GLN A 234 13.49 1.40 16.66
N GLY A 235 14.64 2.07 16.61
CA GLY A 235 15.91 1.52 17.06
C GLY A 235 15.87 1.10 18.52
N GLU A 236 15.53 2.00 19.44
CA GLU A 236 15.46 1.68 20.87
C GLU A 236 14.29 0.76 21.23
N THR A 237 13.17 0.86 20.49
CA THR A 237 12.01 -0.01 20.72
C THR A 237 12.36 -1.47 20.44
N PHE A 238 13.06 -1.74 19.34
CA PHE A 238 13.41 -3.10 18.94
C PHE A 238 14.79 -3.57 19.46
N ASP A 239 15.62 -2.67 20.00
CA ASP A 239 16.80 -3.02 20.81
C ASP A 239 16.42 -3.29 22.27
N LEU A 240 15.79 -4.45 22.47
CA LEU A 240 15.47 -5.04 23.79
C LEU A 240 14.49 -4.28 24.69
N VAL A 241 13.68 -3.34 24.17
CA VAL A 241 12.64 -2.62 24.93
C VAL A 241 13.15 -2.20 26.32
N ASN A 242 13.95 -1.14 26.39
CA ASN A 242 14.56 -0.69 27.65
C ASN A 242 13.55 0.02 28.58
N ILE A 243 12.49 -0.68 28.99
CA ILE A 243 11.57 -0.23 30.04
C ILE A 243 12.17 -0.66 31.37
N LYS A 244 12.76 0.29 32.10
CA LYS A 244 13.26 0.04 33.47
C LYS A 244 12.09 -0.41 34.35
N TYR A 245 12.13 -1.67 34.82
CA TYR A 245 11.12 -2.20 35.73
C TYR A 245 11.40 -1.76 37.19
N PRO A 246 10.39 -1.39 37.99
CA PRO A 246 8.98 -1.26 37.64
C PRO A 246 8.74 -0.04 36.75
N ALA A 247 7.85 -0.16 35.76
CA ALA A 247 7.46 0.93 34.89
C ALA A 247 6.83 2.06 35.74
N THR A 248 7.65 3.00 36.20
CA THR A 248 7.17 4.24 36.82
C THR A 248 6.53 5.09 35.74
N GLU A 249 5.30 5.52 36.03
CA GLU A 249 4.46 6.49 35.33
C GLU A 249 5.05 7.12 34.05
N LEU A 250 4.35 6.91 32.94
CA LEU A 250 4.57 7.58 31.66
C LEU A 250 4.60 9.10 31.92
N ASN A 251 5.79 9.68 31.84
CA ASN A 251 5.95 11.12 31.81
C ASN A 251 5.00 11.69 30.73
N PRO A 252 4.04 12.58 31.06
CA PRO A 252 3.08 13.11 30.09
C PRO A 252 3.74 13.90 28.94
N VAL A 253 4.99 14.35 29.11
CA VAL A 253 5.79 14.94 28.04
C VAL A 253 6.71 13.94 27.34
N ALA A 254 6.69 12.65 27.69
CA ALA A 254 7.48 11.61 27.00
C ALA A 254 7.15 11.52 25.52
N GLU A 255 5.87 11.66 25.13
CA GLU A 255 5.44 11.67 23.73
C GLU A 255 6.09 12.80 22.91
N PHE A 256 6.51 13.88 23.56
CA PHE A 256 7.13 15.06 22.93
C PHE A 256 8.64 15.19 23.21
N ALA A 257 9.21 14.34 24.06
CA ALA A 257 10.59 14.41 24.52
C ALA A 257 11.50 13.33 23.92
N THR A 258 10.95 12.46 23.07
CA THR A 258 11.65 11.30 22.49
C THR A 258 12.06 11.53 21.04
N VAL A 259 12.93 10.65 20.55
CA VAL A 259 13.42 10.66 19.17
C VAL A 259 12.39 9.97 18.27
N ASP A 260 11.91 10.67 17.24
CA ASP A 260 11.21 10.05 16.12
C ASP A 260 12.25 9.61 15.09
N SER A 261 12.53 8.30 15.02
CA SER A 261 13.49 7.74 14.07
C SER A 261 12.97 7.71 12.63
N LEU A 262 11.69 8.04 12.42
CA LEU A 262 11.06 8.14 11.11
C LEU A 262 10.87 9.59 10.66
N ALA A 263 11.39 10.56 11.42
CA ALA A 263 11.10 11.97 11.18
C ALA A 263 11.47 12.44 9.76
N ASP A 264 12.51 11.86 9.16
CA ASP A 264 13.00 12.12 7.81
C ASP A 264 12.62 11.04 6.77
N ALA A 265 11.92 9.98 7.19
CA ALA A 265 11.48 8.90 6.33
C ALA A 265 10.18 9.25 5.59
N ASN A 266 10.02 8.66 4.40
CA ASN A 266 8.79 8.72 3.63
C ASN A 266 8.21 7.32 3.39
N VAL A 267 6.97 7.30 2.93
CA VAL A 267 6.20 6.15 2.47
C VAL A 267 5.50 6.49 1.16
N THR A 268 5.11 5.48 0.39
CA THR A 268 4.17 5.65 -0.73
C THR A 268 2.75 5.56 -0.19
N ALA A 269 2.06 6.69 -0.12
CA ALA A 269 0.69 6.77 0.37
C ALA A 269 -0.32 6.60 -0.78
N ILE A 270 -1.32 5.74 -0.59
CA ILE A 270 -2.53 5.66 -1.41
C ILE A 270 -3.67 6.25 -0.58
N GLU A 271 -4.13 7.43 -0.99
CA GLU A 271 -5.11 8.23 -0.25
C GLU A 271 -6.42 8.32 -1.06
N LEU A 272 -7.53 7.95 -0.43
CA LEU A 272 -8.88 8.16 -0.94
C LEU A 272 -9.66 9.02 0.03
N GLU A 273 -10.45 9.96 -0.49
CA GLU A 273 -11.43 10.68 0.30
C GLU A 273 -12.80 10.54 -0.36
N ILE A 274 -13.70 9.82 0.30
CA ILE A 274 -14.94 9.32 -0.30
C ILE A 274 -16.15 9.87 0.47
N PRO A 275 -17.25 10.26 -0.21
CA PRO A 275 -18.48 10.63 0.47
C PRO A 275 -18.96 9.51 1.41
N VAL A 276 -19.36 9.86 2.64
CA VAL A 276 -19.86 8.92 3.66
C VAL A 276 -20.99 8.05 3.11
N ALA A 277 -21.91 8.64 2.33
CA ALA A 277 -23.04 7.93 1.74
C ALA A 277 -22.60 6.78 0.81
N CYS A 278 -21.48 6.94 0.11
CA CYS A 278 -20.97 5.92 -0.82
C CYS A 278 -20.31 4.75 -0.10
N LEU A 279 -19.70 5.00 1.07
CA LEU A 279 -19.12 3.95 1.90
C LEU A 279 -20.17 3.22 2.73
N THR A 280 -21.13 3.94 3.30
CA THR A 280 -22.18 3.37 4.15
C THR A 280 -23.30 2.71 3.35
N GLN A 281 -23.55 3.16 2.12
CA GLN A 281 -24.62 2.67 1.24
C GLN A 281 -26.01 2.63 1.92
N GLY A 282 -26.25 3.52 2.89
CA GLY A 282 -27.49 3.56 3.67
C GLY A 282 -27.70 2.41 4.66
N LYS A 283 -26.71 1.54 4.88
CA LYS A 283 -26.80 0.35 5.75
C LYS A 283 -26.52 0.64 7.23
N GLY A 284 -26.03 1.83 7.55
CA GLY A 284 -25.69 2.24 8.92
C GLY A 284 -24.62 3.34 8.93
N THR A 285 -24.06 3.60 10.11
CA THR A 285 -23.01 4.62 10.31
C THR A 285 -21.66 4.02 10.71
N ILE A 286 -21.58 2.68 10.79
CA ILE A 286 -20.39 1.96 11.18
C ILE A 286 -19.79 1.31 9.94
N ILE A 287 -18.51 1.57 9.71
CA ILE A 287 -17.72 0.90 8.69
C ILE A 287 -16.43 0.36 9.31
N GLY A 288 -15.96 -0.78 8.81
CA GLY A 288 -14.61 -1.30 9.03
C GLY A 288 -13.82 -1.23 7.73
N GLY A 289 -12.49 -1.29 7.82
CA GLY A 289 -11.66 -1.34 6.64
C GLY A 289 -10.24 -1.83 6.92
N TRP A 290 -9.59 -2.31 5.88
CA TRP A 290 -8.19 -2.75 5.88
C TRP A 290 -7.61 -2.60 4.47
N THR A 291 -6.31 -2.81 4.35
CA THR A 291 -5.62 -2.83 3.05
C THR A 291 -4.94 -4.18 2.81
N THR A 292 -4.80 -4.56 1.55
CA THR A 292 -4.00 -5.71 1.14
C THR A 292 -3.18 -5.37 -0.10
N ALA A 293 -2.05 -6.05 -0.27
CA ALA A 293 -1.36 -6.16 -1.54
C ALA A 293 -1.25 -7.64 -1.92
N SER A 294 -1.56 -7.96 -3.17
CA SER A 294 -1.52 -9.33 -3.68
C SER A 294 -0.65 -9.44 -4.92
N LEU A 295 0.02 -10.59 -5.04
CA LEU A 295 0.88 -10.92 -6.18
C LEU A 295 0.32 -12.13 -6.92
N PRO A 296 0.58 -12.26 -8.23
CA PRO A 296 0.33 -13.50 -8.95
C PRO A 296 1.06 -14.67 -8.28
N ALA A 297 0.37 -15.80 -8.15
CA ALA A 297 0.94 -17.03 -7.58
C ALA A 297 2.11 -17.59 -8.40
N THR A 298 2.18 -17.22 -9.68
CA THR A 298 3.24 -17.63 -10.60
C THR A 298 3.87 -16.41 -11.27
N ARG A 299 5.20 -16.33 -11.23
CA ARG A 299 5.99 -15.37 -12.00
C ARG A 299 6.91 -16.12 -12.95
N ALA A 300 6.93 -15.71 -14.22
CA ALA A 300 7.90 -16.20 -15.20
C ALA A 300 8.96 -15.13 -15.43
N LEU A 301 10.24 -15.52 -15.48
CA LEU A 301 11.29 -14.61 -15.92
C LEU A 301 11.18 -14.44 -17.43
N GLY A 302 10.94 -13.21 -17.87
CA GLY A 302 10.97 -12.83 -19.28
C GLY A 302 12.39 -12.74 -19.84
N ALA A 303 12.49 -12.56 -21.16
CA ALA A 303 13.75 -12.17 -21.77
C ALA A 303 14.15 -10.77 -21.26
N VAL A 304 15.36 -10.67 -20.68
CA VAL A 304 15.89 -9.40 -20.17
C VAL A 304 16.03 -8.42 -21.34
N THR A 305 15.11 -7.47 -21.41
CA THR A 305 15.18 -6.36 -22.36
C THR A 305 15.89 -5.20 -21.67
N PRO A 306 16.87 -4.51 -22.30
CA PRO A 306 17.45 -3.30 -21.73
C PRO A 306 16.38 -2.23 -21.48
N GLY A 307 16.33 -1.65 -20.27
CA GLY A 307 15.32 -0.68 -19.86
C GLY A 307 14.79 -0.95 -18.44
N LEU A 308 13.77 -0.20 -17.98
CA LEU A 308 13.12 -0.48 -16.69
C LEU A 308 12.48 -1.87 -16.76
N ASP A 309 13.00 -2.76 -15.90
CA ASP A 309 12.40 -4.06 -15.61
C ASP A 309 12.13 -4.98 -16.80
N GLY A 310 13.18 -5.29 -17.57
CA GLY A 310 13.17 -6.42 -18.50
C GLY A 310 12.86 -7.79 -17.85
N ALA A 311 12.88 -7.89 -16.52
CA ALA A 311 12.58 -9.12 -15.78
C ALA A 311 11.11 -9.26 -15.34
N GLN A 312 10.31 -8.18 -15.33
CA GLN A 312 8.97 -8.18 -14.73
C GLN A 312 7.80 -8.22 -15.72
N GLN A 313 8.06 -8.22 -17.03
CA GLN A 313 7.01 -8.08 -18.06
C GLN A 313 6.21 -9.35 -18.41
N VAL A 314 6.44 -10.50 -17.76
CA VAL A 314 5.76 -11.75 -18.17
C VAL A 314 5.06 -12.42 -16.99
N SER A 315 3.81 -12.04 -16.77
CA SER A 315 2.82 -12.93 -16.14
C SER A 315 1.89 -13.47 -17.22
N GLY A 316 1.91 -14.79 -17.42
CA GLY A 316 0.85 -15.50 -18.15
C GLY A 316 -0.34 -15.81 -17.24
#